data_AF-A0A5E4FKZ5-F1
#
_entry.id   AF-A0A5E4FKZ5-F1
#
_cell.length_a   1.000
_cell.length_b   1.000
_cell.length_c   1.000
_cell.angle_alpha   90.00
_cell.angle_beta   90.00
_cell.angle_gamma   90.00
#
_symmetry.space_group_name_H-M   'P 1'
#
loop_
_entity.id
_entity.type
_entity.pdbx_description
1 polymer ?
#
loop_
_entity_poly.entity_id
_entity_poly.type
_entity_poly.pdbx_seq_one_letter_code
_entity_poly.pdbx_strand_id
1 'polypeptide(L)'
;MASLLLSPNKTINATPPLLPQCLSPRHNLNKTKILIFPSKPYTSPKPETTTKCSSSLSSLSLKVQLDHENIEPQTLVFHEDNHRPLHEIWKEIQGLDNWEGLLDPTLNSHLRQEIIRYGEFAQACYDSFDFDPHSKYCGTCKYQGAHFFENLDMADRGYQISRYLYATSNINLPNFFQKSKLGSVWSRHANWMGFVAVATDPDQIKRLGRRDIVIAWRGTVTYLEWIYDLKDILHPAQFRNDPSIKIESGFYDLYTKKEDECRFCSFSAREQLLAEVKRLRELYQGEEISITITGHSLGAALAILSAYDIAEMGLNIVVHDGHHELESTKIPITVYSFSGPRVGNLRFKERCDELGVKVLRVVNVHDKVPRVPGIITNEKFRFQKYIEDTIAFPWSYAHVGVELELDHNQSPFLKPTNDFGCAHNLEAHLHLVDGYHGKGQKFCLVTKRDIALVNKSCDFLRAEYGVPPHWRQDENKGMVRSKDGRWVLPERPIVEAHPPDTAHHLQQVLNMCSTQLEAP
;
A
#
# COMPACT_ATOMS: atom_id res chain seq x y z
N MET A 1 55.02 -35.19 -27.23
CA MET A 1 55.24 -34.98 -28.68
C MET A 1 54.89 -33.55 -29.00
N ALA A 2 55.88 -32.80 -29.50
CA ALA A 2 55.88 -31.38 -29.88
C ALA A 2 54.73 -31.00 -30.85
N SER A 3 54.27 -29.75 -30.99
CA SER A 3 54.99 -28.51 -31.36
C SER A 3 54.06 -27.31 -31.07
N LEU A 4 54.41 -26.26 -30.31
CA LEU A 4 55.19 -25.05 -30.69
C LEU A 4 54.86 -24.46 -32.07
N LEU A 5 54.36 -23.22 -32.11
CA LEU A 5 54.97 -22.07 -32.81
C LEU A 5 54.31 -20.73 -32.42
N LEU A 6 55.16 -19.71 -32.40
CA LEU A 6 55.00 -18.36 -31.86
C LEU A 6 54.29 -17.33 -32.77
N SER A 7 53.82 -16.28 -32.09
CA SER A 7 53.38 -14.90 -32.43
C SER A 7 54.03 -14.21 -33.67
N PRO A 8 53.47 -13.07 -34.17
CA PRO A 8 53.75 -11.77 -33.54
C PRO A 8 52.63 -10.71 -33.57
N ASN A 9 52.77 -9.73 -32.66
CA ASN A 9 52.05 -8.46 -32.55
C ASN A 9 51.93 -7.68 -33.86
N LYS A 10 50.77 -7.04 -34.08
CA LYS A 10 50.64 -5.77 -34.82
C LYS A 10 49.57 -4.87 -34.20
N THR A 11 50.05 -3.78 -33.62
CA THR A 11 49.35 -2.54 -33.29
C THR A 11 48.82 -1.88 -34.56
N ILE A 12 47.52 -1.55 -34.61
CA ILE A 12 46.97 -0.63 -35.60
C ILE A 12 46.04 0.36 -34.88
N ASN A 13 46.42 1.63 -34.93
CA ASN A 13 45.59 2.78 -34.60
C ASN A 13 44.40 2.85 -35.56
N ALA A 14 43.18 2.93 -35.04
CA ALA A 14 41.99 3.27 -35.83
C ALA A 14 41.32 4.52 -35.26
N THR A 15 41.56 5.65 -35.93
CA THR A 15 40.76 6.88 -35.88
C THR A 15 39.29 6.60 -36.23
N PRO A 16 38.31 7.24 -35.55
CA PRO A 16 36.90 7.08 -35.90
C PRO A 16 36.52 7.91 -37.14
N PRO A 17 35.61 7.42 -38.01
CA PRO A 17 35.17 8.18 -39.17
C PRO A 17 34.12 9.24 -38.79
N LEU A 18 34.26 10.41 -39.41
CA LEU A 18 33.36 11.55 -39.38
C LEU A 18 31.99 11.21 -40.00
N LEU A 19 30.92 11.52 -39.29
CA LEU A 19 29.54 11.50 -39.81
C LEU A 19 29.26 12.74 -40.69
N PRO A 20 28.56 12.62 -41.83
CA PRO A 20 28.19 13.77 -42.66
C PRO A 20 26.97 14.50 -42.10
N GLN A 21 27.07 15.83 -42.11
CA GLN A 21 25.98 16.80 -41.97
C GLN A 21 25.07 16.80 -43.21
N CYS A 22 23.91 17.47 -43.07
CA CYS A 22 22.86 17.82 -44.06
C CYS A 22 21.68 16.83 -44.13
N LEU A 23 20.39 17.20 -44.12
CA LEU A 23 19.65 18.47 -44.24
C LEU A 23 18.26 18.32 -43.60
N SER A 24 17.74 19.34 -42.93
CA SER A 24 16.38 19.42 -42.40
C SER A 24 15.39 19.94 -43.47
N PRO A 25 14.17 19.38 -43.63
CA PRO A 25 13.17 19.97 -44.51
C PRO A 25 12.43 21.11 -43.80
N ARG A 26 12.44 22.29 -44.44
CA ARG A 26 11.57 23.43 -44.12
C ARG A 26 10.13 23.10 -44.51
N HIS A 27 9.18 23.30 -43.60
CA HIS A 27 7.78 23.54 -43.95
C HIS A 27 7.24 24.79 -43.26
N ASN A 28 6.44 25.51 -44.05
CA ASN A 28 6.06 26.91 -43.94
C ASN A 28 5.19 27.25 -42.73
N LEU A 29 5.60 28.31 -42.01
CA LEU A 29 4.76 29.08 -41.10
C LEU A 29 3.85 30.01 -41.93
N ASN A 30 2.54 29.74 -41.91
CA ASN A 30 1.53 30.68 -42.36
C ASN A 30 1.00 31.51 -41.17
N LYS A 31 0.88 32.81 -41.45
CA LYS A 31 0.59 33.94 -40.58
C LYS A 31 -0.75 33.81 -39.84
N THR A 32 -0.74 34.13 -38.54
CA THR A 32 -1.93 34.68 -37.86
C THR A 32 -1.54 35.93 -37.06
N LYS A 33 -2.31 36.99 -37.28
CA LYS A 33 -2.07 38.38 -36.90
C LYS A 33 -2.08 38.57 -35.38
N ILE A 34 -1.05 39.24 -34.85
CA ILE A 34 -1.05 39.81 -33.50
C ILE A 34 -1.71 41.19 -33.60
N LEU A 35 -2.83 41.38 -32.89
CA LEU A 35 -3.45 42.69 -32.67
C LEU A 35 -2.87 43.28 -31.38
N ILE A 36 -2.09 44.34 -31.52
CA ILE A 36 -1.60 45.22 -30.44
C ILE A 36 -2.36 46.53 -30.54
N PHE A 37 -2.96 47.00 -29.45
CA PHE A 37 -3.40 48.39 -29.25
C PHE A 37 -3.48 48.72 -27.74
N PRO A 38 -3.36 49.98 -27.32
CA PRO A 38 -2.17 50.47 -26.60
C PRO A 38 -2.42 50.90 -25.15
N SER A 39 -1.36 50.89 -24.35
CA SER A 39 -1.32 51.52 -23.02
C SER A 39 -1.18 53.05 -23.14
N LYS A 40 -2.01 53.79 -22.40
CA LYS A 40 -1.80 55.21 -22.06
C LYS A 40 -1.70 55.37 -20.54
N PRO A 41 -0.86 56.30 -20.07
CA PRO A 41 -0.49 56.43 -18.67
C PRO A 41 -1.50 57.28 -17.91
N TYR A 42 -1.73 56.99 -16.63
CA TYR A 42 -2.36 57.94 -15.72
C TYR A 42 -1.61 58.02 -14.40
N THR A 43 -1.40 59.28 -14.03
CA THR A 43 -0.63 59.84 -12.94
C THR A 43 -1.23 59.57 -11.57
N SER A 44 -0.36 59.40 -10.58
CA SER A 44 -0.67 59.25 -9.16
C SER A 44 -0.95 60.60 -8.47
N PRO A 45 -1.77 60.58 -7.41
CA PRO A 45 -1.49 61.38 -6.23
C PRO A 45 -1.54 60.54 -4.92
N LYS A 46 -0.69 60.92 -3.97
CA LYS A 46 -0.69 60.57 -2.53
C LYS A 46 -1.30 61.77 -1.74
N PRO A 47 -1.54 61.73 -0.40
CA PRO A 47 -1.68 60.62 0.56
C PRO A 47 -2.86 60.83 1.58
N GLU A 48 -2.90 59.97 2.61
CA GLU A 48 -3.31 60.21 4.03
C GLU A 48 -4.60 59.62 4.64
N THR A 49 -4.36 59.06 5.85
CA THR A 49 -5.20 58.88 7.05
C THR A 49 -6.25 57.78 7.19
N THR A 50 -5.88 56.79 8.02
CA THR A 50 -6.61 56.15 9.14
C THR A 50 -8.15 56.09 9.12
N THR A 51 -8.68 54.86 9.13
CA THR A 51 -9.86 54.53 9.96
C THR A 51 -9.97 53.01 10.15
N LYS A 52 -10.11 52.58 11.42
CA LYS A 52 -10.58 51.24 11.81
C LYS A 52 -12.02 51.09 11.35
N CYS A 53 -12.38 49.95 10.75
CA CYS A 53 -13.73 49.41 10.86
C CYS A 53 -13.73 47.89 10.67
N SER A 54 -14.37 47.24 11.63
CA SER A 54 -14.82 45.85 11.66
C SER A 54 -15.79 45.58 10.52
N SER A 55 -15.76 44.38 9.93
CA SER A 55 -16.91 43.85 9.20
C SER A 55 -16.88 42.32 9.15
N SER A 56 -17.76 41.73 9.97
CA SER A 56 -18.60 40.56 9.69
C SER A 56 -18.36 39.82 8.37
N LEU A 57 -17.95 38.55 8.48
CA LEU A 57 -18.05 37.55 7.42
C LEU A 57 -19.53 37.20 7.21
N SER A 58 -20.16 37.83 6.22
CA SER A 58 -21.44 37.37 5.68
C SER A 58 -21.22 36.11 4.86
N SER A 59 -21.77 34.99 5.34
CA SER A 59 -21.88 33.72 4.62
C SER A 59 -22.73 33.90 3.36
N LEU A 60 -22.10 33.92 2.18
CA LEU A 60 -22.78 33.81 0.90
C LEU A 60 -23.14 32.34 0.65
N SER A 61 -24.36 31.97 1.03
CA SER A 61 -25.03 30.75 0.57
C SER A 61 -25.35 30.89 -0.92
N LEU A 62 -24.63 30.16 -1.76
CA LEU A 62 -25.02 29.93 -3.15
C LEU A 62 -26.19 28.94 -3.15
N LYS A 63 -27.41 29.45 -3.32
CA LYS A 63 -28.56 28.63 -3.70
C LYS A 63 -28.40 28.25 -5.17
N VAL A 64 -27.86 27.06 -5.42
CA VAL A 64 -28.00 26.40 -6.72
C VAL A 64 -29.40 25.79 -6.75
N GLN A 65 -30.23 26.27 -7.66
CA GLN A 65 -31.56 25.74 -7.92
C GLN A 65 -31.38 24.56 -8.88
N LEU A 66 -31.27 23.36 -8.32
CA LEU A 66 -31.37 22.11 -9.08
C LEU A 66 -32.83 21.68 -9.09
N ASP A 67 -33.37 21.46 -10.28
CA ASP A 67 -34.70 20.89 -10.48
C ASP A 67 -34.74 19.49 -9.87
N HIS A 68 -35.42 19.38 -8.73
CA HIS A 68 -35.72 18.13 -8.05
C HIS A 68 -36.78 17.36 -8.85
N GLU A 69 -36.34 16.48 -9.75
CA GLU A 69 -37.12 15.27 -10.01
C GLU A 69 -36.85 14.29 -8.85
N ASN A 70 -37.83 14.21 -7.95
CA ASN A 70 -38.07 13.22 -6.89
C ASN A 70 -37.00 12.11 -6.74
N ILE A 71 -35.98 12.38 -5.93
CA ILE A 71 -35.33 11.35 -5.12
C ILE A 71 -35.67 11.71 -3.67
N GLU A 72 -36.78 11.17 -3.16
CA GLU A 72 -37.02 11.19 -1.72
C GLU A 72 -35.83 10.49 -1.03
N PRO A 73 -35.28 11.04 0.07
CA PRO A 73 -34.43 10.27 0.95
C PRO A 73 -35.34 9.31 1.71
N GLN A 74 -35.68 8.17 1.07
CA GLN A 74 -36.18 7.02 1.82
C GLN A 74 -35.08 6.65 2.80
N THR A 75 -35.29 7.06 4.04
CA THR A 75 -34.48 6.70 5.19
C THR A 75 -34.73 5.21 5.39
N LEU A 76 -33.98 4.38 4.68
CA LEU A 76 -33.91 2.96 4.98
C LEU A 76 -33.24 2.88 6.35
N VAL A 77 -34.08 2.69 7.37
CA VAL A 77 -33.64 2.36 8.73
C VAL A 77 -33.06 0.95 8.64
N PHE A 78 -31.75 0.87 8.43
CA PHE A 78 -31.04 -0.40 8.50
C PHE A 78 -30.99 -0.82 9.97
N HIS A 79 -31.38 -2.06 10.26
CA HIS A 79 -31.17 -2.67 11.56
C HIS A 79 -29.66 -2.63 11.86
N GLU A 80 -29.28 -1.88 12.90
CA GLU A 80 -27.92 -1.92 13.44
C GLU A 80 -27.66 -3.30 14.06
N ASP A 81 -27.25 -4.26 13.24
CA ASP A 81 -26.89 -5.61 13.67
C ASP A 81 -25.49 -5.63 14.32
N ASN A 82 -25.38 -5.00 15.50
CA ASN A 82 -24.61 -5.48 16.66
C ASN A 82 -24.63 -4.44 17.80
N HIS A 83 -25.32 -4.75 18.90
CA HIS A 83 -25.21 -3.99 20.15
C HIS A 83 -23.88 -4.22 20.91
N ARG A 84 -23.09 -5.22 20.49
CA ARG A 84 -21.82 -5.55 21.15
C ARG A 84 -20.74 -4.54 20.77
N PRO A 85 -19.99 -3.98 21.73
CA PRO A 85 -18.86 -3.09 21.46
C PRO A 85 -17.70 -3.86 20.79
N LEU A 86 -16.88 -3.15 20.01
CA LEU A 86 -15.78 -3.76 19.23
C LEU A 86 -14.83 -4.60 20.10
N HIS A 87 -14.48 -4.14 21.30
CA HIS A 87 -13.56 -4.84 22.20
C HIS A 87 -14.07 -6.21 22.68
N GLU A 88 -15.37 -6.51 22.57
CA GLU A 88 -15.92 -7.83 22.89
C GLU A 88 -15.88 -8.79 21.70
N ILE A 89 -15.91 -8.25 20.47
CA ILE A 89 -16.05 -9.04 19.24
C ILE A 89 -14.83 -8.96 18.33
N TRP A 90 -13.75 -8.29 18.76
CA TRP A 90 -12.63 -7.98 17.88
C TRP A 90 -11.99 -9.22 17.26
N LYS A 91 -12.00 -10.37 17.93
CA LYS A 91 -11.49 -11.64 17.40
C LYS A 91 -12.32 -12.10 16.19
N GLU A 92 -13.65 -11.98 16.25
CA GLU A 92 -14.56 -12.23 15.12
C GLU A 92 -14.23 -11.27 13.97
N ILE A 93 -14.06 -9.96 14.28
CA ILE A 93 -13.70 -8.92 13.29
C ILE A 93 -12.33 -9.18 12.66
N GLN A 94 -11.38 -9.74 13.41
CA GLN A 94 -10.06 -10.16 12.93
C GLN A 94 -10.07 -11.54 12.25
N GLY A 95 -11.25 -12.14 12.03
CA GLY A 95 -11.42 -13.32 11.18
C GLY A 95 -11.29 -14.65 11.89
N LEU A 96 -11.51 -14.74 13.22
CA LEU A 96 -11.50 -15.99 13.99
C LEU A 96 -12.22 -17.13 13.23
N ASP A 97 -13.46 -16.87 12.80
CA ASP A 97 -14.32 -17.77 12.04
C ASP A 97 -14.43 -17.39 10.56
N ASN A 98 -13.34 -16.88 9.97
CA ASN A 98 -13.27 -16.49 8.55
C ASN A 98 -14.38 -15.51 8.12
N TRP A 99 -14.80 -14.63 9.03
CA TRP A 99 -15.87 -13.65 8.81
C TRP A 99 -17.22 -14.26 8.40
N GLU A 100 -17.47 -15.53 8.75
CA GLU A 100 -18.77 -16.17 8.52
C GLU A 100 -19.88 -15.36 9.21
N GLY A 101 -20.94 -15.03 8.45
CA GLY A 101 -22.05 -14.20 8.92
C GLY A 101 -21.73 -12.71 9.11
N LEU A 102 -20.50 -12.26 8.84
CA LEU A 102 -20.13 -10.83 8.94
C LEU A 102 -20.07 -10.11 7.59
N LEU A 103 -20.00 -10.84 6.47
CA LEU A 103 -19.96 -10.29 5.11
C LEU A 103 -21.34 -10.31 4.43
N ASP A 104 -22.03 -11.44 4.53
CA ASP A 104 -23.36 -11.70 3.94
C ASP A 104 -24.32 -12.19 5.04
N PRO A 105 -25.63 -11.87 4.98
CA PRO A 105 -26.33 -11.13 3.91
C PRO A 105 -26.09 -9.62 3.93
N THR A 106 -25.52 -9.07 5.00
CA THR A 106 -25.18 -7.65 5.14
C THR A 106 -23.84 -7.51 5.84
N LEU A 107 -23.00 -6.59 5.34
CA LEU A 107 -21.68 -6.33 5.89
C LEU A 107 -21.80 -5.68 7.28
N ASN A 108 -21.30 -6.38 8.30
CA ASN A 108 -21.30 -5.94 9.69
C ASN A 108 -20.67 -4.55 9.85
N SER A 109 -21.26 -3.71 10.72
CA SER A 109 -20.87 -2.30 10.92
C SER A 109 -19.44 -2.14 11.45
N HIS A 110 -19.05 -2.92 12.47
CA HIS A 110 -17.68 -2.92 13.00
C HIS A 110 -16.67 -3.41 11.98
N LEU A 111 -17.01 -4.48 11.24
CA LEU A 111 -16.14 -5.00 10.19
C LEU A 111 -15.93 -3.97 9.07
N ARG A 112 -17.00 -3.29 8.62
CA ARG A 112 -16.92 -2.20 7.64
C ARG A 112 -15.95 -1.11 8.09
N GLN A 113 -16.10 -0.63 9.33
CA GLN A 113 -15.24 0.42 9.87
C GLN A 113 -13.78 -0.02 9.95
N GLU A 114 -13.52 -1.27 10.36
CA GLU A 114 -12.15 -1.78 10.45
C GLU A 114 -11.55 -2.04 9.06
N ILE A 115 -12.31 -2.54 8.08
CA ILE A 115 -11.85 -2.61 6.67
C ILE A 115 -11.44 -1.22 6.18
N ILE A 116 -12.29 -0.20 6.39
CA ILE A 116 -11.98 1.17 5.99
C ILE A 116 -10.71 1.66 6.70
N ARG A 117 -10.63 1.49 8.01
CA ARG A 117 -9.49 1.92 8.83
C ARG A 117 -8.17 1.29 8.38
N TYR A 118 -8.15 -0.02 8.12
CA TYR A 118 -6.95 -0.68 7.62
C TYR A 118 -6.58 -0.26 6.19
N GLY A 119 -7.58 -0.03 5.32
CA GLY A 119 -7.29 0.54 4.01
C GLY A 119 -6.85 2.00 4.05
N GLU A 120 -7.23 2.79 5.06
CA GLU A 120 -6.68 4.13 5.28
C GLU A 120 -5.19 4.08 5.67
N PHE A 121 -4.76 3.09 6.46
CA PHE A 121 -3.32 2.87 6.68
C PHE A 121 -2.58 2.47 5.39
N ALA A 122 -3.19 1.67 4.52
CA ALA A 122 -2.64 1.39 3.19
C ALA A 122 -2.58 2.67 2.32
N GLN A 123 -3.60 3.54 2.39
CA GLN A 123 -3.63 4.81 1.67
C GLN A 123 -2.59 5.81 2.18
N ALA A 124 -2.35 5.83 3.50
CA ALA A 124 -1.30 6.64 4.12
C ALA A 124 0.08 6.38 3.51
N CYS A 125 0.33 5.15 3.03
CA CYS A 125 1.55 4.85 2.29
C CYS A 125 1.66 5.61 0.97
N TYR A 126 0.57 5.79 0.23
CA TYR A 126 0.60 6.60 -1.00
C TYR A 126 0.69 8.10 -0.67
N ASP A 127 -0.10 8.58 0.28
CA ASP A 127 -0.19 10.01 0.58
C ASP A 127 1.11 10.58 1.17
N SER A 128 1.90 9.74 1.84
CA SER A 128 3.19 10.11 2.43
C SER A 128 4.41 9.79 1.56
N PHE A 129 4.27 9.12 0.42
CA PHE A 129 5.42 8.78 -0.42
C PHE A 129 5.76 9.87 -1.44
N ASP A 130 7.05 10.16 -1.62
CA ASP A 130 7.53 11.11 -2.62
C ASP A 130 7.68 10.44 -3.99
N PHE A 131 6.68 10.65 -4.84
CA PHE A 131 6.64 10.14 -6.21
C PHE A 131 7.34 11.02 -7.24
N ASP A 132 7.78 12.24 -6.92
CA ASP A 132 8.30 13.16 -7.93
C ASP A 132 9.72 12.75 -8.34
N PRO A 133 9.95 12.26 -9.59
CA PRO A 133 11.29 11.86 -10.03
C PRO A 133 12.29 13.02 -10.10
N HIS A 134 11.84 14.28 -10.01
CA HIS A 134 12.70 15.47 -9.94
C HIS A 134 12.98 15.90 -8.50
N SER A 135 12.35 15.27 -7.51
CA SER A 135 12.69 15.45 -6.10
C SER A 135 13.99 14.70 -5.78
N LYS A 136 14.87 15.33 -5.00
CA LYS A 136 16.04 14.67 -4.40
C LYS A 136 15.65 13.65 -3.32
N TYR A 137 14.40 13.69 -2.88
CA TYR A 137 13.79 12.78 -1.91
C TYR A 137 12.84 11.75 -2.56
N CYS A 138 12.76 11.72 -3.89
CA CYS A 138 12.01 10.70 -4.63
C CYS A 138 12.32 9.31 -4.08
N GLY A 139 11.31 8.54 -3.68
CA GLY A 139 11.54 7.24 -3.07
C GLY A 139 11.44 7.18 -1.55
N THR A 140 11.37 8.32 -0.87
CA THR A 140 11.25 8.40 0.59
C THR A 140 9.81 8.59 1.07
N CYS A 141 9.58 8.35 2.36
CA CYS A 141 8.46 8.94 3.07
C CYS A 141 8.75 10.43 3.33
N LYS A 142 7.75 11.29 3.11
CA LYS A 142 7.80 12.74 3.31
C LYS A 142 7.86 13.13 4.78
N TYR A 143 7.34 12.29 5.67
CA TYR A 143 7.10 12.64 7.06
C TYR A 143 7.99 11.84 8.01
N GLN A 144 8.35 12.45 9.13
CA GLN A 144 9.00 11.74 10.23
C GLN A 144 8.00 10.92 11.03
N GLY A 145 8.44 9.81 11.64
CA GLY A 145 7.55 8.90 12.36
C GLY A 145 6.70 9.57 13.44
N ALA A 146 7.28 10.50 14.20
CA ALA A 146 6.57 11.23 15.27
C ALA A 146 5.41 12.10 14.77
N HIS A 147 5.47 12.57 13.52
CA HIS A 147 4.46 13.44 12.91
C HIS A 147 3.76 12.79 11.71
N PHE A 148 3.92 11.48 11.53
CA PHE A 148 3.44 10.79 10.33
C PHE A 148 1.92 10.88 10.19
N PHE A 149 1.20 10.52 11.26
CA PHE A 149 -0.27 10.55 11.26
C PHE A 149 -0.82 11.97 11.34
N GLU A 150 -0.14 12.87 12.06
CA GLU A 150 -0.51 14.29 12.14
C GLU A 150 -0.49 14.97 10.76
N ASN A 151 0.58 14.78 9.99
CA ASN A 151 0.70 15.34 8.63
C ASN A 151 -0.23 14.69 7.59
N LEU A 152 -0.98 13.66 7.98
CA LEU A 152 -1.95 12.96 7.15
C LEU A 152 -3.39 13.17 7.64
N ASP A 153 -3.61 14.04 8.62
CA ASP A 153 -4.92 14.26 9.25
C ASP A 153 -5.49 12.95 9.86
N MET A 154 -4.61 12.12 10.42
CA MET A 154 -4.91 10.82 11.04
C MET A 154 -4.44 10.75 12.51
N ALA A 155 -4.22 11.90 13.16
CA ALA A 155 -3.75 11.95 14.55
C ALA A 155 -4.73 11.28 15.54
N ASP A 156 -6.02 11.27 15.20
CA ASP A 156 -7.11 10.64 15.96
C ASP A 156 -7.04 9.11 15.99
N ARG A 157 -6.19 8.49 15.17
CA ARG A 157 -6.13 7.02 15.07
C ARG A 157 -5.48 6.36 16.27
N GLY A 158 -4.68 7.08 17.06
CA GLY A 158 -4.08 6.55 18.29
C GLY A 158 -2.88 5.62 18.07
N TYR A 159 -2.22 5.70 16.92
CA TYR A 159 -1.04 4.91 16.56
C TYR A 159 0.22 5.75 16.53
N GLN A 160 1.36 5.12 16.81
CA GLN A 160 2.68 5.69 16.59
C GLN A 160 3.48 4.83 15.64
N ILE A 161 4.24 5.47 14.74
CA ILE A 161 5.19 4.77 13.88
C ILE A 161 6.29 4.19 14.75
N SER A 162 6.48 2.89 14.61
CA SER A 162 7.53 2.14 15.28
C SER A 162 8.73 1.94 14.35
N ARG A 163 8.47 1.67 13.05
CA ARG A 163 9.52 1.46 12.06
C ARG A 163 9.09 1.81 10.65
N TYR A 164 10.02 2.34 9.84
CA TYR A 164 9.88 2.38 8.39
C TYR A 164 10.57 1.20 7.72
N LEU A 165 9.95 0.69 6.67
CA LEU A 165 10.40 -0.46 5.92
C LEU A 165 10.94 -0.01 4.56
N TYR A 166 12.10 -0.53 4.18
CA TYR A 166 12.75 -0.21 2.91
C TYR A 166 13.04 -1.48 2.13
N ALA A 167 12.89 -1.41 0.81
CA ALA A 167 13.23 -2.49 -0.10
C ALA A 167 14.20 -2.02 -1.19
N THR A 168 15.05 -2.93 -1.67
CA THR A 168 16.04 -2.60 -2.68
C THR A 168 15.42 -2.47 -4.07
N SER A 169 15.80 -1.43 -4.82
CA SER A 169 15.40 -1.20 -6.21
C SER A 169 16.23 -1.98 -7.24
N ASN A 170 17.26 -2.70 -6.79
CA ASN A 170 18.13 -3.52 -7.63
C ASN A 170 17.53 -4.93 -7.83
N ILE A 171 16.28 -4.98 -8.27
CA ILE A 171 15.57 -6.22 -8.59
C ILE A 171 15.08 -6.17 -10.03
N ASN A 172 14.78 -7.32 -10.62
CA ASN A 172 14.29 -7.42 -12.00
C ASN A 172 12.84 -6.93 -12.18
N LEU A 173 12.47 -5.82 -11.52
CA LEU A 173 11.15 -5.20 -11.51
C LEU A 173 11.28 -3.67 -11.67
N PRO A 174 11.66 -3.16 -12.85
CA PRO A 174 11.97 -1.74 -13.05
C PRO A 174 10.78 -0.80 -12.79
N ASN A 175 9.54 -1.24 -13.03
CA ASN A 175 8.34 -0.40 -12.87
C ASN A 175 7.80 -0.35 -11.43
N PHE A 176 8.39 -1.10 -10.50
CA PHE A 176 8.01 -1.11 -9.09
C PHE A 176 8.65 0.01 -8.27
N PHE A 177 9.72 0.62 -8.81
CA PHE A 177 10.51 1.63 -8.13
C PHE A 177 10.48 2.94 -8.89
N GLN A 178 10.17 4.02 -8.16
CA GLN A 178 10.48 5.34 -8.65
C GLN A 178 11.98 5.59 -8.55
N LYS A 179 12.57 6.08 -9.64
CA LYS A 179 13.98 6.46 -9.74
C LYS A 179 14.07 7.97 -9.91
N SER A 180 14.87 8.62 -9.09
CA SER A 180 15.15 10.04 -9.27
C SER A 180 15.97 10.26 -10.55
N LYS A 181 15.71 11.36 -11.24
CA LYS A 181 16.48 11.81 -12.43
C LYS A 181 17.71 12.65 -12.04
N LEU A 182 17.95 12.86 -10.76
CA LEU A 182 19.07 13.65 -10.23
C LEU A 182 20.31 12.78 -9.96
N GLY A 183 21.51 13.36 -10.10
CA GLY A 183 22.78 12.67 -9.88
C GLY A 183 23.16 12.44 -8.41
N SER A 184 22.62 13.27 -7.49
CA SER A 184 22.77 13.18 -6.03
C SER A 184 21.40 12.92 -5.41
N VAL A 185 21.24 11.75 -4.80
CA VAL A 185 19.97 11.23 -4.26
C VAL A 185 20.22 10.63 -2.88
N TRP A 186 19.18 10.56 -2.05
CA TRP A 186 19.26 9.99 -0.70
C TRP A 186 19.69 8.50 -0.69
N SER A 187 19.25 7.75 -1.71
CA SER A 187 19.71 6.39 -2.04
C SER A 187 19.50 6.11 -3.53
N ARG A 188 20.44 5.39 -4.16
CA ARG A 188 20.30 4.88 -5.54
C ARG A 188 19.63 3.51 -5.60
N HIS A 189 19.49 2.85 -4.45
CA HIS A 189 19.16 1.44 -4.35
C HIS A 189 17.97 1.15 -3.43
N ALA A 190 17.36 2.15 -2.78
CA ALA A 190 16.31 1.91 -1.79
C ALA A 190 15.05 2.71 -2.14
N ASN A 191 13.88 2.13 -1.89
CA ASN A 191 12.63 2.88 -1.73
C ASN A 191 11.97 2.51 -0.42
N TRP A 192 11.34 3.51 0.20
CA TRP A 192 10.40 3.30 1.28
C TRP A 192 9.23 2.46 0.78
N MET A 193 8.95 1.37 1.48
CA MET A 193 7.98 0.35 1.08
C MET A 193 6.83 0.22 2.08
N GLY A 194 6.86 0.95 3.19
CA GLY A 194 5.78 0.90 4.17
C GLY A 194 6.27 1.18 5.59
N PHE A 195 5.42 0.86 6.56
CA PHE A 195 5.71 1.10 7.97
C PHE A 195 5.12 0.03 8.89
N VAL A 196 5.68 -0.03 10.09
CA VAL A 196 5.13 -0.71 11.26
C VAL A 196 4.69 0.37 12.25
N ALA A 197 3.47 0.29 12.73
CA ALA A 197 2.90 1.16 13.74
C ALA A 197 2.27 0.35 14.86
N VAL A 198 2.13 0.94 16.04
CA VAL A 198 1.49 0.28 17.18
C VAL A 198 0.50 1.22 17.85
N ALA A 199 -0.65 0.69 18.27
CA ALA A 199 -1.61 1.43 19.08
C ALA A 199 -0.95 1.81 20.40
N THR A 200 -0.90 3.11 20.70
CA THR A 200 -0.29 3.65 21.93
C THR A 200 -1.27 4.46 22.75
N ASP A 201 -2.32 4.99 22.11
CA ASP A 201 -3.37 5.72 22.79
C ASP A 201 -4.25 4.78 23.65
N PRO A 202 -4.43 5.06 24.96
CA PRO A 202 -5.20 4.20 25.85
C PRO A 202 -6.66 4.04 25.45
N ASP A 203 -7.30 5.08 24.93
CA ASP A 203 -8.72 5.03 24.53
C ASP A 203 -8.90 4.17 23.28
N GLN A 204 -7.96 4.26 22.33
CA GLN A 204 -7.93 3.39 21.15
C GLN A 204 -7.67 1.93 21.52
N ILE A 205 -6.75 1.64 22.44
CA ILE A 205 -6.49 0.27 22.93
C ILE A 205 -7.74 -0.30 23.60
N LYS A 206 -8.41 0.51 24.44
CA LYS A 206 -9.68 0.13 25.09
C LYS A 206 -10.80 -0.11 24.08
N ARG A 207 -10.92 0.73 23.03
CA ARG A 207 -11.89 0.54 21.94
C ARG A 207 -11.68 -0.77 21.20
N LEU A 208 -10.41 -1.11 20.93
CA LEU A 208 -10.02 -2.32 20.21
C LEU A 208 -10.05 -3.58 21.06
N GLY A 209 -9.97 -3.46 22.39
CA GLY A 209 -9.85 -4.58 23.32
C GLY A 209 -8.48 -5.25 23.34
N ARG A 210 -7.48 -4.64 22.69
CA ARG A 210 -6.13 -5.19 22.50
C ARG A 210 -5.16 -4.10 22.07
N ARG A 211 -3.86 -4.37 22.18
CA ARG A 211 -2.83 -3.60 21.50
C ARG A 211 -2.62 -4.13 20.10
N ASP A 212 -2.93 -3.31 19.12
CA ASP A 212 -2.82 -3.67 17.71
C ASP A 212 -1.49 -3.20 17.11
N ILE A 213 -0.74 -4.12 16.52
CA ILE A 213 0.45 -3.85 15.70
C ILE A 213 0.01 -3.84 14.24
N VAL A 214 0.13 -2.68 13.59
CA VAL A 214 -0.22 -2.51 12.18
C VAL A 214 1.02 -2.52 11.31
N ILE A 215 1.04 -3.35 10.29
CA ILE A 215 2.06 -3.37 9.25
C ILE A 215 1.40 -2.96 7.94
N ALA A 216 1.75 -1.79 7.41
CA ALA A 216 1.19 -1.27 6.17
C ALA A 216 2.23 -1.28 5.06
N TRP A 217 1.95 -2.02 3.98
CA TRP A 217 2.79 -2.10 2.81
C TRP A 217 2.28 -1.18 1.69
N ARG A 218 3.20 -0.40 1.13
CA ARG A 218 2.97 0.46 -0.03
C ARG A 218 2.88 -0.37 -1.29
N GLY A 219 1.90 -0.11 -2.14
CA GLY A 219 1.88 -0.66 -3.50
C GLY A 219 2.66 0.20 -4.50
N THR A 220 2.36 0.02 -5.79
CA THR A 220 2.93 0.79 -6.90
C THR A 220 1.96 1.87 -7.35
N VAL A 221 2.49 2.98 -7.89
CA VAL A 221 1.69 4.04 -8.53
C VAL A 221 1.71 3.94 -10.06
N THR A 222 2.60 3.11 -10.62
CA THR A 222 2.68 2.91 -12.08
C THR A 222 1.40 2.23 -12.59
N TYR A 223 0.79 2.81 -13.63
CA TYR A 223 -0.49 2.45 -14.24
C TYR A 223 -0.49 1.02 -14.82
N LEU A 224 -0.53 0.02 -13.94
CA LEU A 224 -0.57 -1.43 -14.24
C LEU A 224 0.62 -1.99 -15.03
N GLU A 225 1.55 -1.15 -15.52
CA GLU A 225 2.76 -1.58 -16.25
C GLU A 225 3.60 -2.58 -15.46
N TRP A 226 3.59 -2.45 -14.13
CA TRP A 226 4.28 -3.37 -13.22
C TRP A 226 3.81 -4.82 -13.36
N ILE A 227 2.57 -5.08 -13.77
CA ILE A 227 2.05 -6.43 -13.96
C ILE A 227 2.85 -7.18 -15.04
N TYR A 228 3.36 -6.47 -16.05
CA TYR A 228 4.19 -7.07 -17.09
C TYR A 228 5.58 -7.47 -16.59
N ASP A 229 6.06 -6.86 -15.50
CA ASP A 229 7.33 -7.22 -14.89
C ASP A 229 7.21 -8.49 -14.01
N LEU A 230 5.99 -8.89 -13.61
CA LEU A 230 5.76 -10.17 -12.94
C LEU A 230 6.09 -11.30 -13.90
N LYS A 231 7.04 -12.14 -13.53
CA LYS A 231 7.61 -13.11 -14.47
C LYS A 231 6.78 -14.39 -14.62
N ASP A 232 5.66 -14.52 -13.91
CA ASP A 232 4.92 -15.78 -13.75
C ASP A 232 5.83 -16.94 -13.26
N ILE A 233 6.93 -16.60 -12.58
CA ILE A 233 7.92 -17.54 -12.07
C ILE A 233 7.66 -17.74 -10.58
N LEU A 234 7.46 -19.00 -10.19
CA LEU A 234 7.34 -19.42 -8.80
C LEU A 234 8.72 -19.80 -8.24
N HIS A 235 9.12 -19.16 -7.13
CA HIS A 235 10.34 -19.44 -6.39
C HIS A 235 10.02 -20.14 -5.05
N PRO A 236 10.72 -21.21 -4.67
CA PRO A 236 10.59 -21.79 -3.33
C PRO A 236 10.83 -20.74 -2.24
N ALA A 237 9.95 -20.69 -1.24
CA ALA A 237 10.03 -19.69 -0.18
C ALA A 237 11.29 -19.85 0.67
N GLN A 238 11.68 -21.10 0.98
CA GLN A 238 12.87 -21.46 1.77
C GLN A 238 12.97 -20.75 3.14
N PHE A 239 11.86 -20.25 3.68
CA PHE A 239 11.83 -19.73 5.05
C PHE A 239 11.95 -20.88 6.08
N ARG A 240 11.51 -22.08 5.69
CA ARG A 240 11.78 -23.38 6.35
C ARG A 240 12.04 -24.47 5.30
N ASN A 241 12.20 -25.71 5.76
CA ASN A 241 12.55 -26.89 4.97
C ASN A 241 11.39 -27.49 4.14
N ASP A 242 10.57 -26.64 3.50
CA ASP A 242 9.56 -27.10 2.54
C ASP A 242 9.72 -26.36 1.18
N PRO A 243 10.35 -27.00 0.18
CA PRO A 243 10.55 -26.41 -1.15
C PRO A 243 9.27 -26.44 -2.02
N SER A 244 8.20 -27.10 -1.57
CA SER A 244 6.92 -27.17 -2.29
C SER A 244 6.12 -25.88 -2.17
N ILE A 245 6.36 -25.10 -1.11
CA ILE A 245 5.78 -23.77 -0.92
C ILE A 245 6.52 -22.79 -1.84
N LYS A 246 5.80 -22.25 -2.83
CA LYS A 246 6.38 -21.33 -3.80
C LYS A 246 5.61 -20.02 -3.86
N ILE A 247 6.36 -18.93 -4.01
CA ILE A 247 5.89 -17.55 -4.08
C ILE A 247 6.32 -16.95 -5.43
N GLU A 248 5.57 -15.99 -5.95
CA GLU A 248 5.99 -15.24 -7.13
C GLU A 248 7.38 -14.60 -6.92
N SER A 249 8.25 -14.79 -7.90
CA SER A 249 9.67 -14.41 -7.83
C SER A 249 9.93 -12.93 -7.58
N GLY A 250 9.14 -12.04 -8.18
CA GLY A 250 9.23 -10.60 -7.98
C GLY A 250 8.85 -10.17 -6.55
N PHE A 251 7.77 -10.73 -5.99
CA PHE A 251 7.40 -10.49 -4.59
C PHE A 251 8.46 -11.04 -3.63
N TYR A 252 8.97 -12.25 -3.89
CA TYR A 252 10.05 -12.84 -3.12
C TYR A 252 11.32 -11.97 -3.15
N ASP A 253 11.75 -11.56 -4.34
CA ASP A 253 12.92 -10.70 -4.55
C ASP A 253 12.76 -9.37 -3.81
N LEU A 254 11.60 -8.73 -3.94
CA LEU A 254 11.30 -7.46 -3.29
C LEU A 254 11.36 -7.56 -1.76
N TYR A 255 10.90 -8.68 -1.21
CA TYR A 255 10.84 -8.91 0.22
C TYR A 255 12.18 -9.32 0.82
N THR A 256 12.99 -10.10 0.10
CA THR A 256 14.19 -10.77 0.65
C THR A 256 15.53 -10.21 0.20
N LYS A 257 15.60 -9.49 -0.92
CA LYS A 257 16.88 -8.93 -1.40
C LYS A 257 17.33 -7.75 -0.54
N LYS A 258 18.65 -7.63 -0.44
CA LYS A 258 19.36 -6.58 0.28
C LYS A 258 20.56 -6.10 -0.53
N GLU A 259 21.12 -4.97 -0.12
CA GLU A 259 22.25 -4.32 -0.78
C GLU A 259 23.22 -3.85 0.31
N ASP A 260 24.35 -4.55 0.46
CA ASP A 260 25.27 -4.36 1.58
C ASP A 260 25.89 -2.95 1.60
N GLU A 261 26.08 -2.34 0.42
CA GLU A 261 26.60 -0.98 0.27
C GLU A 261 25.54 0.11 0.55
N CYS A 262 24.27 -0.26 0.72
CA CYS A 262 23.18 0.67 0.97
C CYS A 262 22.75 0.66 2.44
N ARG A 263 22.98 1.75 3.18
CA ARG A 263 22.58 1.85 4.60
C ARG A 263 21.11 1.51 4.89
N PHE A 264 20.18 1.78 3.97
CA PHE A 264 18.74 1.53 4.12
C PHE A 264 18.32 0.12 3.72
N CYS A 265 19.15 -0.58 2.96
CA CYS A 265 18.89 -1.92 2.48
C CYS A 265 20.00 -2.89 2.90
N SER A 266 20.78 -2.55 3.92
CA SER A 266 21.76 -3.44 4.57
C SER A 266 21.06 -4.62 5.25
N PHE A 267 19.80 -4.42 5.62
CA PHE A 267 18.81 -5.45 5.89
C PHE A 267 17.74 -5.43 4.80
N SER A 268 17.30 -6.60 4.36
CA SER A 268 16.12 -6.77 3.50
C SER A 268 14.85 -6.30 4.20
N ALA A 269 13.78 -6.07 3.44
CA ALA A 269 12.48 -5.69 4.00
C ALA A 269 11.94 -6.77 4.97
N ARG A 270 12.19 -8.04 4.66
CA ARG A 270 11.95 -9.20 5.53
C ARG A 270 12.69 -9.08 6.86
N GLU A 271 14.01 -8.94 6.82
CA GLU A 271 14.85 -8.86 8.02
C GLU A 271 14.46 -7.66 8.90
N GLN A 272 14.12 -6.51 8.28
CA GLN A 272 13.63 -5.34 8.99
C GLN A 272 12.30 -5.63 9.70
N LEU A 273 11.35 -6.30 9.04
CA LEU A 273 10.06 -6.60 9.62
C LEU A 273 10.16 -7.60 10.77
N LEU A 274 10.86 -8.73 10.57
CA LEU A 274 10.97 -9.79 11.56
C LEU A 274 11.62 -9.29 12.85
N ALA A 275 12.68 -8.48 12.73
CA ALA A 275 13.33 -7.85 13.88
C ALA A 275 12.38 -6.93 14.65
N GLU A 276 11.56 -6.16 13.94
CA GLU A 276 10.65 -5.20 14.56
C GLU A 276 9.44 -5.86 15.24
N VAL A 277 8.84 -6.87 14.61
CA VAL A 277 7.77 -7.67 15.21
C VAL A 277 8.28 -8.36 16.48
N LYS A 278 9.51 -8.90 16.43
CA LYS A 278 10.17 -9.50 17.59
C LYS A 278 10.34 -8.48 18.72
N ARG A 279 10.88 -7.29 18.43
CA ARG A 279 11.07 -6.21 19.41
C ARG A 279 9.75 -5.74 20.03
N LEU A 280 8.70 -5.52 19.23
CA LEU A 280 7.38 -5.09 19.70
C LEU A 280 6.71 -6.15 20.58
N ARG A 281 6.86 -7.43 20.23
CA ARG A 281 6.35 -8.54 21.05
C ARG A 281 7.00 -8.59 22.42
N GLU A 282 8.32 -8.35 22.50
CA GLU A 282 9.03 -8.28 23.78
C GLU A 282 8.66 -7.03 24.57
N LEU A 283 8.52 -5.89 23.90
CA LEU A 283 8.17 -4.62 24.54
C LEU A 283 6.79 -4.67 25.22
N TYR A 284 5.82 -5.33 24.60
CA TYR A 284 4.44 -5.42 25.09
C TYR A 284 4.09 -6.80 25.65
N GLN A 285 5.10 -7.55 26.11
CA GLN A 285 4.89 -8.85 26.71
C GLN A 285 3.90 -8.76 27.89
N GLY A 286 2.91 -9.66 27.90
CA GLY A 286 1.86 -9.71 28.92
C GLY A 286 0.59 -8.92 28.56
N GLU A 287 0.58 -8.17 27.46
CA GLU A 287 -0.63 -7.55 26.92
C GLU A 287 -1.34 -8.45 25.90
N GLU A 288 -2.66 -8.27 25.73
CA GLU A 288 -3.41 -8.88 24.62
C GLU A 288 -3.01 -8.15 23.32
N ILE A 289 -2.33 -8.85 22.40
CA ILE A 289 -1.79 -8.27 21.16
C ILE A 289 -2.49 -8.87 19.93
N SER A 290 -2.64 -8.06 18.87
CA SER A 290 -2.88 -8.54 17.50
C SER A 290 -1.84 -8.01 16.53
N ILE A 291 -1.59 -8.75 15.45
CA ILE A 291 -0.79 -8.29 14.32
C ILE A 291 -1.72 -8.17 13.11
N THR A 292 -2.00 -6.95 12.69
CA THR A 292 -2.80 -6.69 11.50
C THR A 292 -1.95 -6.12 10.38
N ILE A 293 -2.06 -6.71 9.19
CA ILE A 293 -1.23 -6.37 8.03
C ILE A 293 -2.16 -5.88 6.92
N THR A 294 -1.76 -4.82 6.23
CA THR A 294 -2.58 -4.25 5.16
C THR A 294 -1.74 -3.75 4.01
N GLY A 295 -2.36 -3.69 2.84
CA GLY A 295 -1.74 -3.15 1.65
C GLY A 295 -2.69 -3.19 0.47
N HIS A 296 -2.35 -2.39 -0.52
CA HIS A 296 -3.10 -2.28 -1.77
C HIS A 296 -2.20 -2.66 -2.95
N SER A 297 -2.76 -3.35 -3.96
CA SER A 297 -2.02 -3.74 -5.17
C SER A 297 -0.81 -4.61 -4.80
N LEU A 298 0.40 -4.26 -5.25
CA LEU A 298 1.65 -4.86 -4.76
C LEU A 298 1.74 -4.94 -3.22
N GLY A 299 1.28 -3.90 -2.51
CA GLY A 299 1.31 -3.89 -1.05
C GLY A 299 0.47 -5.01 -0.44
N ALA A 300 -0.63 -5.40 -1.08
CA ALA A 300 -1.44 -6.54 -0.65
C ALA A 300 -0.69 -7.87 -0.81
N ALA A 301 0.11 -8.03 -1.87
CA ALA A 301 0.94 -9.22 -2.05
C ALA A 301 2.00 -9.34 -0.94
N LEU A 302 2.69 -8.22 -0.64
CA LEU A 302 3.63 -8.16 0.47
C LEU A 302 2.97 -8.36 1.84
N ALA A 303 1.72 -7.89 2.00
CA ALA A 303 0.96 -8.10 3.23
C ALA A 303 0.70 -9.59 3.49
N ILE A 304 0.24 -10.33 2.48
CA ILE A 304 0.01 -11.78 2.60
C ILE A 304 1.35 -12.54 2.79
N LEU A 305 2.38 -12.18 2.01
CA LEU A 305 3.70 -12.80 2.11
C LEU A 305 4.32 -12.61 3.50
N SER A 306 4.27 -11.39 4.04
CA SER A 306 4.80 -11.11 5.39
C SER A 306 3.96 -11.75 6.50
N ALA A 307 2.64 -11.86 6.34
CA ALA A 307 1.78 -12.59 7.28
C ALA A 307 2.19 -14.06 7.37
N TYR A 308 2.38 -14.70 6.21
CA TYR A 308 2.90 -16.05 6.11
C TYR A 308 4.26 -16.18 6.80
N ASP A 309 5.23 -15.32 6.48
CA ASP A 309 6.58 -15.39 7.04
C ASP A 309 6.60 -15.19 8.57
N ILE A 310 5.84 -14.23 9.11
CA ILE A 310 5.73 -14.03 10.56
C ILE A 310 5.19 -15.29 11.25
N ALA A 311 4.14 -15.90 10.70
CA ALA A 311 3.55 -17.12 11.24
C ALA A 311 4.49 -18.33 11.09
N GLU A 312 5.10 -18.48 9.92
CA GLU A 312 6.02 -19.58 9.59
C GLU A 312 7.28 -19.50 10.47
N MET A 313 7.77 -18.30 10.79
CA MET A 313 8.88 -18.10 11.73
C MET A 313 8.46 -18.23 13.21
N GLY A 314 7.17 -18.50 13.50
CA GLY A 314 6.66 -18.67 14.85
C GLY A 314 6.69 -17.39 15.69
N LEU A 315 6.79 -16.22 15.07
CA LEU A 315 6.90 -14.95 15.80
C LEU A 315 5.61 -14.57 16.53
N ASN A 316 4.48 -15.13 16.13
CA ASN A 316 3.19 -14.96 16.78
C ASN A 316 2.89 -16.03 17.84
N ILE A 317 3.86 -16.87 18.21
CA ILE A 317 3.72 -17.86 19.28
C ILE A 317 4.42 -17.33 20.53
N VAL A 318 3.69 -17.25 21.64
CA VAL A 318 4.21 -16.87 22.96
C VAL A 318 4.13 -18.09 23.86
N VAL A 319 5.28 -18.56 24.33
CA VAL A 319 5.41 -19.70 25.25
C VAL A 319 5.44 -19.15 26.68
N HIS A 320 4.58 -19.69 27.54
CA HIS A 320 4.52 -19.35 28.95
C HIS A 320 5.16 -20.47 29.77
N ASP A 321 6.10 -20.12 30.64
CA ASP A 321 6.69 -21.07 31.59
C ASP A 321 5.71 -21.30 32.74
N GLY A 322 4.77 -22.23 32.53
CA GLY A 322 3.86 -22.73 33.55
C GLY A 322 4.52 -23.82 34.40
N HIS A 323 4.29 -23.80 35.71
CA HIS A 323 4.92 -24.72 36.67
C HIS A 323 4.64 -26.22 36.43
N HIS A 324 3.75 -26.61 35.50
CA HIS A 324 3.44 -28.02 35.21
C HIS A 324 3.13 -28.37 33.74
N GLU A 325 2.85 -27.42 32.83
CA GLU A 325 2.69 -27.66 31.38
C GLU A 325 3.14 -26.43 30.57
N LEU A 326 3.72 -26.66 29.38
CA LEU A 326 4.16 -25.61 28.46
C LEU A 326 2.93 -25.05 27.71
N GLU A 327 2.28 -24.03 28.28
CA GLU A 327 1.14 -23.38 27.63
C GLU A 327 1.65 -22.38 26.59
N SER A 328 1.14 -22.43 25.37
CA SER A 328 1.46 -21.46 24.32
C SER A 328 0.23 -20.72 23.86
N THR A 329 0.36 -19.40 23.74
CA THR A 329 -0.69 -18.52 23.21
C THR A 329 -0.30 -18.04 21.83
N LYS A 330 -1.28 -17.96 20.93
CA LYS A 330 -1.08 -17.56 19.54
C LYS A 330 -1.65 -16.17 19.32
N ILE A 331 -0.78 -15.23 19.01
CA ILE A 331 -1.15 -13.87 18.59
C ILE A 331 -1.85 -13.97 17.22
N PRO A 332 -3.09 -13.46 17.07
CA PRO A 332 -3.77 -13.46 15.79
C PRO A 332 -3.01 -12.65 14.74
N ILE A 333 -2.88 -13.21 13.53
CA ILE A 333 -2.37 -12.51 12.35
C ILE A 333 -3.50 -12.38 11.33
N THR A 334 -3.82 -11.14 10.99
CA THR A 334 -4.93 -10.83 10.07
C THR A 334 -4.46 -9.90 8.97
N VAL A 335 -4.88 -10.17 7.74
CA VAL A 335 -4.56 -9.37 6.56
C VAL A 335 -5.83 -8.77 5.98
N TYR A 336 -5.87 -7.45 5.87
CA TYR A 336 -6.86 -6.73 5.06
C TYR A 336 -6.18 -6.24 3.79
N SER A 337 -6.46 -6.94 2.69
CA SER A 337 -5.84 -6.67 1.39
C SER A 337 -6.83 -6.04 0.43
N PHE A 338 -6.35 -5.10 -0.38
CA PHE A 338 -7.16 -4.38 -1.36
C PHE A 338 -6.56 -4.58 -2.74
N SER A 339 -7.34 -5.12 -3.68
CA SER A 339 -6.89 -5.32 -5.07
C SER A 339 -5.54 -6.04 -5.22
N GLY A 340 -5.24 -6.97 -4.33
CA GLY A 340 -3.98 -7.71 -4.34
C GLY A 340 -3.95 -8.78 -5.43
N PRO A 341 -2.81 -8.97 -6.13
CA PRO A 341 -2.61 -10.11 -7.02
C PRO A 341 -2.49 -11.42 -6.21
N ARG A 342 -2.50 -12.56 -6.91
CA ARG A 342 -2.14 -13.85 -6.33
C ARG A 342 -0.65 -13.87 -5.98
N VAL A 343 -0.31 -14.51 -4.85
CA VAL A 343 1.04 -14.43 -4.25
C VAL A 343 1.86 -15.69 -4.47
N GLY A 344 1.23 -16.86 -4.41
CA GLY A 344 1.94 -18.13 -4.46
C GLY A 344 1.07 -19.26 -4.98
N ASN A 345 1.64 -20.47 -4.97
CA ASN A 345 0.96 -21.68 -5.41
C ASN A 345 -0.07 -22.19 -4.38
N LEU A 346 -0.78 -23.27 -4.74
CA LEU A 346 -1.74 -23.91 -3.83
C LEU A 346 -1.10 -24.30 -2.48
N ARG A 347 0.13 -24.81 -2.48
CA ARG A 347 0.84 -25.19 -1.24
C ARG A 347 1.10 -24.00 -0.33
N PHE A 348 1.40 -22.83 -0.90
CA PHE A 348 1.49 -21.58 -0.15
C PHE A 348 0.15 -21.21 0.51
N LYS A 349 -0.97 -21.36 -0.22
CA LYS A 349 -2.31 -21.15 0.35
C LYS A 349 -2.60 -22.11 1.50
N GLU A 350 -2.45 -23.42 1.26
CA GLU A 350 -2.70 -24.46 2.27
C GLU A 350 -1.88 -24.20 3.53
N ARG A 351 -0.61 -23.82 3.36
CA ARG A 351 0.26 -23.50 4.49
C ARG A 351 -0.21 -22.26 5.26
N CYS A 352 -0.68 -21.20 4.61
CA CYS A 352 -1.26 -20.06 5.31
C CYS A 352 -2.47 -20.46 6.17
N ASP A 353 -3.32 -21.35 5.63
CA ASP A 353 -4.50 -21.86 6.32
C ASP A 353 -4.10 -22.70 7.56
N GLU A 354 -3.11 -23.59 7.42
CA GLU A 354 -2.52 -24.38 8.54
C GLU A 354 -1.92 -23.50 9.64
N LEU A 355 -1.22 -22.44 9.22
CA LEU A 355 -0.64 -21.45 10.12
C LEU A 355 -1.69 -20.54 10.77
N GLY A 356 -2.96 -20.65 10.40
CA GLY A 356 -4.05 -19.85 10.94
C GLY A 356 -3.96 -18.36 10.61
N VAL A 357 -3.31 -18.02 9.49
CA VAL A 357 -3.29 -16.64 8.97
C VAL A 357 -4.65 -16.33 8.38
N LYS A 358 -5.29 -15.25 8.83
CA LYS A 358 -6.60 -14.82 8.32
C LYS A 358 -6.41 -13.75 7.26
N VAL A 359 -7.00 -13.91 6.08
CA VAL A 359 -6.88 -12.94 4.99
C VAL A 359 -8.27 -12.58 4.48
N LEU A 360 -8.61 -11.30 4.50
CA LEU A 360 -9.79 -10.72 3.85
C LEU A 360 -9.32 -9.94 2.62
N ARG A 361 -9.82 -10.33 1.44
CA ARG A 361 -9.49 -9.73 0.15
C ARG A 361 -10.65 -8.88 -0.34
N VAL A 362 -10.48 -7.57 -0.31
CA VAL A 362 -11.44 -6.62 -0.86
C VAL A 362 -11.10 -6.40 -2.33
N VAL A 363 -12.04 -6.74 -3.22
CA VAL A 363 -11.81 -6.69 -4.67
C VAL A 363 -12.95 -5.97 -5.37
N ASN A 364 -12.62 -5.21 -6.41
CA ASN A 364 -13.58 -4.71 -7.37
C ASN A 364 -13.70 -5.72 -8.52
N VAL A 365 -14.91 -6.16 -8.87
CA VAL A 365 -15.12 -7.19 -9.91
C VAL A 365 -14.61 -6.77 -11.29
N HIS A 366 -14.43 -5.47 -11.51
CA HIS A 366 -13.88 -4.89 -12.75
C HIS A 366 -12.36 -4.68 -12.71
N ASP A 367 -11.72 -4.90 -11.57
CA ASP A 367 -10.27 -4.85 -11.45
C ASP A 367 -9.63 -6.13 -12.04
N LYS A 368 -8.54 -5.94 -12.77
CA LYS A 368 -7.76 -7.03 -13.38
C LYS A 368 -6.62 -7.51 -12.48
N VAL A 369 -6.15 -6.70 -11.53
CA VAL A 369 -4.98 -7.04 -10.70
C VAL A 369 -5.21 -8.30 -9.86
N PRO A 370 -6.37 -8.50 -9.21
CA PRO A 370 -6.61 -9.75 -8.48
C PRO A 370 -6.55 -10.99 -9.37
N ARG A 371 -6.73 -10.84 -10.69
CA ARG A 371 -6.73 -11.95 -11.64
C ARG A 371 -5.34 -12.36 -12.11
N VAL A 372 -4.26 -11.75 -11.62
CA VAL A 372 -2.87 -12.10 -12.01
C VAL A 372 -2.05 -12.57 -10.79
N PRO A 373 -0.95 -13.32 -10.98
CA PRO A 373 -0.50 -14.00 -12.21
C PRO A 373 -1.22 -15.34 -12.45
N GLY A 374 -1.26 -15.81 -13.72
CA GLY A 374 -1.81 -17.13 -14.12
C GLY A 374 -3.29 -17.17 -14.55
N ILE A 375 -3.86 -18.38 -14.74
CA ILE A 375 -5.30 -18.62 -15.05
C ILE A 375 -6.01 -19.16 -13.79
N ILE A 376 -7.30 -18.85 -13.59
CA ILE A 376 -8.12 -19.42 -12.51
C ILE A 376 -8.52 -20.85 -12.91
N THR A 377 -7.96 -21.86 -12.26
CA THR A 377 -8.53 -23.21 -12.25
C THR A 377 -9.51 -23.29 -11.08
N ASN A 378 -10.75 -22.86 -11.33
CA ASN A 378 -11.87 -22.67 -10.38
C ASN A 378 -11.75 -23.38 -9.01
N GLU A 379 -11.47 -22.58 -7.96
CA GLU A 379 -11.46 -22.96 -6.53
C GLU A 379 -12.83 -23.45 -5.99
N LYS A 380 -13.92 -23.34 -6.78
CA LYS A 380 -15.30 -23.64 -6.34
C LYS A 380 -15.72 -25.10 -6.46
N PHE A 381 -14.90 -25.98 -7.05
CA PHE A 381 -15.26 -27.40 -7.24
C PHE A 381 -14.35 -28.35 -6.45
N ARG A 382 -14.93 -29.11 -5.51
CA ARG A 382 -14.25 -30.20 -4.76
C ARG A 382 -13.63 -31.29 -5.65
N PHE A 383 -13.99 -31.33 -6.93
CA PHE A 383 -13.39 -32.22 -7.94
C PHE A 383 -11.94 -31.84 -8.32
N GLN A 384 -11.49 -30.61 -8.01
CA GLN A 384 -10.18 -30.10 -8.40
C GLN A 384 -9.02 -30.71 -7.59
N LYS A 385 -9.20 -30.99 -6.29
CA LYS A 385 -8.18 -31.67 -5.47
C LYS A 385 -7.74 -32.98 -6.12
N TYR A 386 -8.69 -33.72 -6.71
CA TYR A 386 -8.42 -34.94 -7.45
C TYR A 386 -7.66 -34.69 -8.77
N ILE A 387 -7.97 -33.62 -9.51
CA ILE A 387 -7.31 -33.28 -10.77
C ILE A 387 -5.91 -32.69 -10.53
N GLU A 388 -5.71 -31.90 -9.49
CA GLU A 388 -4.41 -31.32 -9.13
C GLU A 388 -3.45 -32.37 -8.55
N ASP A 389 -3.96 -33.28 -7.71
CA ASP A 389 -3.17 -34.42 -7.21
C ASP A 389 -2.84 -35.43 -8.32
N THR A 390 -3.70 -35.55 -9.36
CA THR A 390 -3.48 -36.50 -10.47
C THR A 390 -2.69 -35.92 -11.64
N ILE A 391 -2.81 -34.61 -11.93
CA ILE A 391 -2.23 -33.99 -13.14
C ILE A 391 -1.04 -33.08 -12.82
N ALA A 392 -0.81 -32.70 -11.54
CA ALA A 392 0.29 -31.83 -11.13
C ALA A 392 0.52 -30.69 -12.13
N PHE A 393 -0.29 -29.64 -12.06
CA PHE A 393 0.00 -28.40 -12.78
C PHE A 393 0.89 -27.51 -11.89
N PRO A 394 2.24 -27.58 -11.96
CA PRO A 394 3.16 -26.88 -11.06
C PRO A 394 3.17 -25.35 -11.19
N TRP A 395 2.28 -24.77 -11.99
CA TRP A 395 2.22 -23.35 -12.35
C TRP A 395 0.92 -22.65 -11.88
N SER A 396 0.03 -23.32 -11.13
CA SER A 396 -1.22 -22.68 -10.68
C SER A 396 -0.99 -21.81 -9.44
N TYR A 397 -1.36 -20.53 -9.56
CA TYR A 397 -1.45 -19.59 -8.45
C TYR A 397 -2.83 -19.66 -7.79
N ALA A 398 -2.85 -19.64 -6.46
CA ALA A 398 -4.08 -19.71 -5.67
C ALA A 398 -4.26 -18.45 -4.82
N HIS A 399 -5.51 -18.09 -4.54
CA HIS A 399 -5.81 -17.02 -3.60
C HIS A 399 -5.81 -17.53 -2.16
N VAL A 400 -5.30 -16.70 -1.24
CA VAL A 400 -5.36 -16.95 0.21
C VAL A 400 -6.52 -16.16 0.80
N GLY A 401 -7.32 -16.81 1.64
CA GLY A 401 -8.39 -16.15 2.41
C GLY A 401 -9.73 -15.97 1.72
N VAL A 402 -10.58 -15.16 2.37
CA VAL A 402 -11.97 -14.89 2.00
C VAL A 402 -12.07 -13.63 1.16
N GLU A 403 -12.98 -13.62 0.19
CA GLU A 403 -13.18 -12.51 -0.74
C GLU A 403 -14.43 -11.69 -0.39
N LEU A 404 -14.28 -10.36 -0.35
CA LEU A 404 -15.38 -9.41 -0.39
C LEU A 404 -15.42 -8.78 -1.78
N GLU A 405 -16.34 -9.26 -2.61
CA GLU A 405 -16.58 -8.77 -3.97
C GLU A 405 -17.41 -7.48 -3.96
N LEU A 406 -16.86 -6.42 -4.53
CA LEU A 406 -17.51 -5.12 -4.70
C LEU A 406 -17.68 -4.81 -6.20
N ASP A 407 -18.75 -4.10 -6.53
CA ASP A 407 -19.00 -3.63 -7.89
C ASP A 407 -19.18 -2.12 -7.90
N HIS A 408 -18.24 -1.44 -8.55
CA HIS A 408 -18.24 0.01 -8.60
C HIS A 408 -19.41 0.61 -9.41
N ASN A 409 -20.02 -0.17 -10.32
CA ASN A 409 -21.20 0.27 -11.07
C ASN A 409 -22.46 0.38 -10.20
N GLN A 410 -22.44 -0.16 -8.98
CA GLN A 410 -23.54 -0.02 -8.02
C GLN A 410 -23.55 1.35 -7.33
N SER A 411 -22.42 2.06 -7.33
CA SER A 411 -22.32 3.37 -6.70
C SER A 411 -22.88 4.46 -7.62
N PRO A 412 -23.89 5.24 -7.19
CA PRO A 412 -24.43 6.35 -8.00
C PRO A 412 -23.46 7.54 -8.11
N PHE A 413 -22.39 7.55 -7.30
CA PHE A 413 -21.39 8.60 -7.24
C PHE A 413 -20.28 8.44 -8.29
N LEU A 414 -19.99 7.20 -8.69
CA LEU A 414 -18.89 6.87 -9.59
C LEU A 414 -19.33 6.90 -11.05
N LYS A 415 -18.41 7.25 -11.94
CA LYS A 415 -18.65 7.19 -13.39
C LYS A 415 -18.79 5.72 -13.83
N PRO A 416 -19.71 5.41 -14.74
CA PRO A 416 -19.69 4.13 -15.44
C PRO A 416 -18.51 4.13 -16.41
N THR A 417 -17.39 3.54 -16.01
CA THR A 417 -16.15 3.50 -16.80
C THR A 417 -15.56 2.09 -16.80
N ASN A 418 -14.87 1.75 -17.90
CA ASN A 418 -14.06 0.54 -18.00
C ASN A 418 -12.56 0.82 -17.78
N ASP A 419 -12.23 1.99 -17.23
CA ASP A 419 -10.86 2.36 -16.90
C ASP A 419 -10.32 1.48 -15.77
N PHE A 420 -9.30 0.66 -16.07
CA PHE A 420 -8.73 -0.26 -15.10
C PHE A 420 -8.04 0.47 -13.93
N GLY A 421 -7.50 1.67 -14.15
CA GLY A 421 -6.91 2.47 -13.08
C GLY A 421 -7.95 2.91 -12.05
N CYS A 422 -9.13 3.34 -12.52
CA CYS A 422 -10.28 3.65 -11.67
C CYS A 422 -10.77 2.43 -10.90
N ALA A 423 -10.96 1.29 -11.59
CA ALA A 423 -11.38 0.06 -10.94
C ALA A 423 -10.39 -0.43 -9.87
N HIS A 424 -9.09 -0.20 -10.09
CA HIS A 424 -7.98 -0.52 -9.19
C HIS A 424 -7.72 0.56 -8.12
N ASN A 425 -8.48 1.66 -8.05
CA ASN A 425 -8.19 2.75 -7.12
C ASN A 425 -8.54 2.36 -5.67
N LEU A 426 -7.62 2.53 -4.72
CA LEU A 426 -7.85 2.19 -3.31
C LEU A 426 -8.98 3.02 -2.68
N GLU A 427 -9.00 4.34 -2.90
CA GLU A 427 -10.06 5.19 -2.35
C GLU A 427 -11.44 4.85 -2.93
N ALA A 428 -11.50 4.31 -4.15
CA ALA A 428 -12.74 3.76 -4.70
C ALA A 428 -13.17 2.48 -3.97
N HIS A 429 -12.24 1.58 -3.62
CA HIS A 429 -12.57 0.41 -2.79
C HIS A 429 -13.12 0.84 -1.43
N LEU A 430 -12.53 1.83 -0.78
CA LEU A 430 -12.99 2.33 0.52
C LEU A 430 -14.38 2.99 0.43
N HIS A 431 -14.61 3.77 -0.61
CA HIS A 431 -15.95 4.31 -0.93
C HIS A 431 -16.97 3.18 -1.11
N LEU A 432 -16.60 2.13 -1.83
CA LEU A 432 -17.49 1.00 -2.08
C LEU A 432 -17.79 0.20 -0.80
N VAL A 433 -16.78 -0.04 0.03
CA VAL A 433 -16.95 -0.66 1.34
C VAL A 433 -17.89 0.17 2.21
N ASP A 434 -17.81 1.51 2.20
CA ASP A 434 -18.72 2.33 3.01
C ASP A 434 -20.19 2.19 2.59
N GLY A 435 -20.46 2.03 1.30
CA GLY A 435 -21.83 1.95 0.77
C GLY A 435 -22.38 0.55 0.49
N TYR A 436 -21.60 -0.50 0.72
CA TYR A 436 -21.98 -1.88 0.39
C TYR A 436 -22.92 -2.51 1.42
N HIS A 437 -24.11 -2.97 1.04
CA HIS A 437 -25.09 -3.56 1.98
C HIS A 437 -25.29 -5.08 1.81
N GLY A 438 -24.45 -5.72 1.01
CA GLY A 438 -24.63 -7.12 0.62
C GLY A 438 -25.07 -7.26 -0.84
N LYS A 439 -24.99 -8.49 -1.35
CA LYS A 439 -25.26 -8.78 -2.75
C LYS A 439 -26.71 -8.45 -3.15
N GLY A 440 -26.87 -7.67 -4.22
CA GLY A 440 -28.17 -7.26 -4.74
C GLY A 440 -28.88 -6.17 -3.92
N GLN A 441 -28.25 -5.69 -2.84
CA GLN A 441 -28.78 -4.58 -2.05
C GLN A 441 -28.39 -3.24 -2.67
N LYS A 442 -29.23 -2.22 -2.43
CA LYS A 442 -28.98 -0.86 -2.93
C LYS A 442 -27.75 -0.26 -2.24
N PHE A 443 -26.90 0.41 -3.03
CA PHE A 443 -25.77 1.16 -2.50
C PHE A 443 -26.23 2.38 -1.67
N CYS A 444 -25.72 2.51 -0.44
CA CYS A 444 -26.01 3.65 0.44
C CYS A 444 -24.87 3.85 1.44
N LEU A 445 -24.24 5.03 1.47
CA LEU A 445 -23.13 5.31 2.39
C LEU A 445 -23.58 5.23 3.86
N VAL A 446 -22.85 4.45 4.67
CA VAL A 446 -23.16 4.22 6.09
C VAL A 446 -22.47 5.25 6.97
N THR A 447 -21.14 5.37 6.86
CA THR A 447 -20.34 6.29 7.67
C THR A 447 -20.29 7.70 7.09
N LYS A 448 -20.82 7.89 5.87
CA LYS A 448 -20.75 9.13 5.08
C LYS A 448 -19.30 9.53 4.81
N ARG A 449 -18.46 8.55 4.43
CA ARG A 449 -17.10 8.80 3.97
C ARG A 449 -17.15 9.81 2.82
N ASP A 450 -16.24 10.79 2.85
CA ASP A 450 -16.20 11.85 1.85
C ASP A 450 -15.88 11.28 0.46
N ILE A 451 -16.81 11.46 -0.48
CA ILE A 451 -16.70 10.99 -1.87
C ILE A 451 -15.55 11.67 -2.62
N ALA A 452 -15.10 12.85 -2.17
CA ALA A 452 -13.99 13.57 -2.79
C ALA A 452 -12.68 12.78 -2.71
N LEU A 453 -12.52 11.93 -1.70
CA LEU A 453 -11.34 11.08 -1.52
C LEU A 453 -11.10 10.15 -2.72
N VAL A 454 -12.16 9.73 -3.43
CA VAL A 454 -12.04 8.89 -4.62
C VAL A 454 -11.11 9.52 -5.67
N ASN A 455 -11.20 10.84 -5.86
CA ASN A 455 -10.44 11.56 -6.89
C ASN A 455 -9.02 11.97 -6.45
N LYS A 456 -8.48 11.44 -5.33
CA LYS A 456 -7.09 11.72 -4.92
C LYS A 456 -6.10 11.47 -6.05
N SER A 457 -6.21 10.33 -6.72
CA SER A 457 -5.26 9.85 -7.72
C SER A 457 -5.89 9.45 -9.06
N CYS A 458 -7.20 9.66 -9.26
CA CYS A 458 -7.90 9.34 -10.50
C CYS A 458 -9.02 10.34 -10.83
N ASP A 459 -9.72 10.10 -11.95
CA ASP A 459 -10.89 10.86 -12.41
C ASP A 459 -12.16 9.97 -12.42
N PHE A 460 -12.54 9.43 -11.27
CA PHE A 460 -13.57 8.40 -11.18
C PHE A 460 -14.93 8.91 -10.68
N LEU A 461 -14.94 9.95 -9.85
CA LEU A 461 -16.18 10.57 -9.38
C LEU A 461 -16.90 11.27 -10.54
N ARG A 462 -18.24 11.21 -10.59
CA ARG A 462 -19.03 11.92 -11.60
C ARG A 462 -18.78 13.43 -11.55
N ALA A 463 -18.73 14.07 -12.72
CA ALA A 463 -18.38 15.48 -12.84
C ALA A 463 -19.36 16.44 -12.14
N GLU A 464 -20.62 16.01 -11.97
CA GLU A 464 -21.68 16.78 -11.29
C GLU A 464 -21.36 17.13 -9.83
N TYR A 465 -20.48 16.37 -9.18
CA TYR A 465 -20.05 16.65 -7.79
C TYR A 465 -18.97 17.73 -7.70
N GLY A 466 -18.44 18.23 -8.83
CA GLY A 466 -17.51 19.36 -8.86
C GLY A 466 -16.14 19.11 -8.22
N VAL A 467 -15.78 17.85 -7.93
CA VAL A 467 -14.47 17.49 -7.36
C VAL A 467 -13.43 17.35 -8.46
N PRO A 468 -12.35 18.16 -8.46
CA PRO A 468 -11.30 18.03 -9.45
C PRO A 468 -10.63 16.65 -9.41
N PRO A 469 -10.32 16.03 -10.55
CA PRO A 469 -9.59 14.78 -10.59
C PRO A 469 -8.12 14.98 -10.20
N HIS A 470 -7.48 13.91 -9.70
CA HIS A 470 -6.06 13.90 -9.29
C HIS A 470 -5.70 15.07 -8.36
N TRP A 471 -6.59 15.43 -7.43
CA TRP A 471 -6.43 16.65 -6.65
C TRP A 471 -5.32 16.54 -5.60
N ARG A 472 -4.96 15.32 -5.16
CA ARG A 472 -3.98 15.12 -4.09
C ARG A 472 -2.59 15.52 -4.58
N GLN A 473 -2.12 16.64 -4.08
CA GLN A 473 -0.76 17.14 -4.24
C GLN A 473 -0.36 17.91 -2.99
N ASP A 474 0.95 18.11 -2.79
CA ASP A 474 1.42 19.02 -1.75
C ASP A 474 1.32 20.45 -2.27
N GLU A 475 1.05 21.41 -1.37
CA GLU A 475 0.98 22.83 -1.73
C GLU A 475 2.27 23.24 -2.46
N ASN A 476 2.13 23.89 -3.63
CA ASN A 476 3.26 24.29 -4.48
C ASN A 476 4.27 23.16 -4.77
N LYS A 477 3.82 21.89 -4.77
CA LYS A 477 4.67 20.69 -4.89
C LYS A 477 5.78 20.61 -3.82
N GLY A 478 5.51 21.15 -2.63
CA GLY A 478 6.44 21.17 -1.50
C GLY A 478 7.47 22.30 -1.53
N MET A 479 7.42 23.20 -2.52
CA MET A 479 8.25 24.41 -2.53
C MET A 479 7.73 25.40 -1.50
N VAL A 480 8.64 26.03 -0.75
CA VAL A 480 8.30 27.07 0.23
C VAL A 480 9.02 28.37 -0.09
N ARG A 481 8.37 29.50 0.24
CA ARG A 481 8.99 30.82 0.12
C ARG A 481 9.74 31.15 1.41
N SER A 482 11.06 31.31 1.30
CA SER A 482 11.93 31.68 2.42
C SER A 482 11.69 33.13 2.87
N LYS A 483 12.21 33.47 4.05
CA LYS A 483 12.17 34.84 4.60
C LYS A 483 12.80 35.89 3.66
N ASP A 484 13.79 35.48 2.87
CA ASP A 484 14.46 36.32 1.87
C ASP A 484 13.68 36.40 0.54
N GLY A 485 12.48 35.82 0.49
CA GLY A 485 11.59 35.85 -0.68
C GLY A 485 11.93 34.84 -1.78
N ARG A 486 12.91 33.94 -1.57
CA ARG A 486 13.30 32.90 -2.53
C ARG A 486 12.44 31.65 -2.37
N TRP A 487 12.16 30.96 -3.48
CA TRP A 487 11.51 29.65 -3.44
C TRP A 487 12.56 28.55 -3.31
N VAL A 488 12.40 27.69 -2.31
CA VAL A 488 13.31 26.58 -2.03
C VAL A 488 12.52 25.31 -1.72
N LEU A 489 13.10 24.16 -2.05
CA LEU A 489 12.62 22.89 -1.53
C LEU A 489 13.24 22.72 -0.13
N PRO A 490 12.44 22.62 0.94
CA PRO A 490 12.97 22.44 2.29
C PRO A 490 13.86 21.21 2.39
N GLU A 491 14.91 21.30 3.21
CA GLU A 491 15.62 20.10 3.61
C GLU A 491 14.71 19.24 4.49
N ARG A 492 14.54 17.97 4.14
CA ARG A 492 13.90 16.99 5.02
C ARG A 492 14.93 16.45 6.01
N PRO A 493 14.55 16.26 7.28
CA PRO A 493 15.40 15.56 8.24
C PRO A 493 15.83 14.20 7.71
N ILE A 494 17.05 13.78 8.05
CA ILE A 494 17.54 12.46 7.72
C ILE A 494 16.75 11.45 8.56
N VAL A 495 16.04 10.55 7.89
CA VAL A 495 15.41 9.41 8.56
C VAL A 495 16.51 8.39 8.86
N GLU A 496 16.60 7.95 10.12
CA GLU A 496 17.49 6.85 10.49
C GLU A 496 17.13 5.59 9.71
N ALA A 497 18.15 4.92 9.18
CA ALA A 497 17.94 3.77 8.31
C ALA A 497 17.38 2.57 9.10
N HIS A 498 18.04 2.21 10.20
CA HIS A 498 17.69 1.06 11.02
C HIS A 498 17.99 1.35 12.50
N PRO A 499 17.10 0.97 13.43
CA PRO A 499 17.40 0.99 14.86
C PRO A 499 18.67 0.19 15.19
N PRO A 500 19.51 0.63 16.15
CA PRO A 500 20.77 -0.04 16.49
C PRO A 500 20.63 -1.51 16.93
N ASP A 501 19.48 -1.88 17.48
CA ASP A 501 19.12 -3.22 17.96
C ASP A 501 18.58 -4.15 16.86
N THR A 502 18.46 -3.70 15.61
CA THR A 502 17.94 -4.50 14.49
C THR A 502 18.65 -5.84 14.35
N ALA A 503 19.98 -5.82 14.36
CA ALA A 503 20.80 -7.03 14.20
C ALA A 503 20.59 -8.01 15.37
N HIS A 504 20.44 -7.47 16.59
CA HIS A 504 20.24 -8.27 17.80
C HIS A 504 18.92 -9.03 17.75
N HIS A 505 17.81 -8.34 17.48
CA HIS A 505 16.50 -8.99 17.40
C HIS A 505 16.42 -9.96 16.21
N LEU A 506 16.99 -9.61 15.05
CA LEU A 506 17.04 -10.52 13.91
C LEU A 506 17.78 -11.82 14.25
N GLN A 507 18.93 -11.73 14.91
CA GLN A 507 19.69 -12.91 15.32
C GLN A 507 18.86 -13.82 16.24
N GLN A 508 18.10 -13.25 17.17
CA GLN A 508 17.19 -14.03 18.02
C GLN A 508 16.13 -14.77 17.20
N VAL A 509 15.53 -14.11 16.19
CA VAL A 509 14.55 -14.76 15.30
C VAL A 509 15.16 -15.94 14.56
N LEU A 510 16.34 -15.76 13.98
CA LEU A 510 17.02 -16.81 13.23
C LEU A 510 17.40 -18.01 14.13
N ASN A 511 17.87 -17.73 15.35
CA ASN A 511 18.18 -18.78 16.33
C ASN A 511 16.93 -19.57 16.75
N MET A 512 15.80 -18.89 16.98
CA MET A 512 14.52 -19.55 17.31
C MET A 512 14.11 -20.52 16.21
N CYS A 513 14.26 -20.14 14.94
CA CYS A 513 13.95 -21.00 13.80
C CYS A 513 14.85 -22.24 13.74
N SER A 514 16.15 -22.09 13.96
CA SER A 514 17.09 -23.23 13.99
C SER A 514 16.74 -24.22 15.09
N THR A 515 16.41 -23.75 16.29
CA THR A 515 16.06 -24.63 17.43
C THR A 515 14.76 -25.41 17.23
N GLN A 516 13.78 -24.87 16.50
CA GLN A 516 12.52 -25.56 16.20
C GLN A 516 12.66 -26.62 15.10
N LEU A 517 13.72 -26.55 14.27
CA LEU A 517 14.02 -27.58 13.26
C LEU A 517 14.77 -28.79 13.84
N GLU A 518 15.30 -28.68 15.05
CA GLU A 518 16.03 -29.73 15.78
C GLU A 518 15.17 -30.45 16.83
N ALA A 519 13.91 -30.03 17.02
CA ALA A 519 12.97 -30.73 17.90
C ALA A 519 12.48 -32.03 17.21
N PRO A 520 12.58 -33.20 17.88
CA PRO A 520 12.40 -34.52 17.28
C PRO A 520 10.98 -34.84 16.81
#